data_AF-A0A7C9D0H8-F1
#
_entry.id   AF-A0A7C9D0H8-F1
#
_cell.length_a   1.000
_cell.length_b   1.000
_cell.length_c   1.000
_cell.angle_alpha   90.00
_cell.angle_beta   90.00
_cell.angle_gamma   90.00
#
_symmetry.space_group_name_H-M   'P 1'
#
loop_
_entity.id
_entity.type
_entity.pdbx_description
1 polymer ?
#
loop_
_entity_poly.entity_id
_entity_poly.type
_entity_poly.pdbx_seq_one_letter_code
_entity_poly.pdbx_strand_id
1 'polypeptide(L)'
;MQGVSAILGAKPLISAHRVRVRSVHSPGVDTPMAATSSASNPKWAQKTITLSPQRRGCHLITSKVLKEIGEELSEFKLGLAHLFLQHTSASLTINENYDADVREDTETFLNRVVPEGSSAPWKHTIEGPDDMPAHIKSSMFGCAVTIPITNGKLNMGTWQLSQHKSAKPSQAWRID
;
A
#
# COMPACT_ATOMS: atom_id res chain seq x y z
N MET A 1 15.62 11.87 5.86
CA MET A 1 15.65 12.40 4.48
C MET A 1 16.73 11.66 3.72
N GLN A 2 16.40 10.56 3.04
CA GLN A 2 17.31 9.96 2.08
C GLN A 2 16.50 9.50 0.87
N GLY A 3 16.84 10.07 -0.26
CA GLY A 3 16.44 9.68 -1.60
C GLY A 3 17.51 10.21 -2.53
N VAL A 4 17.66 9.55 -3.69
CA VAL A 4 18.63 9.75 -4.80
C VAL A 4 19.83 8.77 -4.73
N SER A 5 20.18 7.94 -5.73
CA SER A 5 19.86 7.79 -7.17
C SER A 5 20.22 6.36 -7.65
N ALA A 6 19.46 5.68 -8.52
CA ALA A 6 19.48 5.66 -10.01
C ALA A 6 20.61 4.84 -10.69
N ILE A 7 20.25 4.01 -11.67
CA ILE A 7 21.14 3.49 -12.73
C ILE A 7 20.56 3.87 -14.09
N LEU A 8 21.30 4.67 -14.86
CA LEU A 8 21.51 4.58 -16.32
C LEU A 8 22.58 5.61 -16.74
N GLY A 9 23.44 5.21 -17.68
CA GLY A 9 24.72 5.85 -17.96
C GLY A 9 24.70 7.27 -18.53
N ALA A 10 25.81 7.99 -18.23
CA ALA A 10 26.47 9.13 -18.86
C ALA A 10 25.70 10.46 -19.15
N LYS A 11 26.29 11.57 -18.67
CA LYS A 11 25.95 13.03 -18.75
C LYS A 11 26.27 13.66 -20.14
N PRO A 12 25.86 14.93 -20.49
CA PRO A 12 25.47 16.06 -19.60
C PRO A 12 24.24 16.96 -19.98
N LEU A 13 23.67 17.58 -18.92
CA LEU A 13 23.00 18.90 -18.72
C LEU A 13 22.13 19.56 -19.82
N ILE A 14 20.85 19.87 -19.49
CA ILE A 14 20.17 21.20 -19.52
C ILE A 14 18.69 21.09 -19.05
N SER A 15 18.28 22.04 -18.21
CA SER A 15 16.92 22.59 -17.89
C SER A 15 15.76 21.70 -17.41
N ALA A 16 15.15 22.15 -16.31
CA ALA A 16 14.07 21.53 -15.56
C ALA A 16 12.71 21.66 -16.26
N HIS A 17 12.03 20.53 -16.54
CA HIS A 17 10.60 20.49 -16.84
C HIS A 17 9.87 19.47 -15.96
N ARG A 18 8.77 19.93 -15.37
CA ARG A 18 7.85 19.20 -14.50
C ARG A 18 7.15 18.12 -15.34
N VAL A 19 7.45 16.84 -15.12
CA VAL A 19 6.79 15.75 -15.84
C VAL A 19 5.41 15.49 -15.24
N ARG A 20 4.38 15.84 -16.01
CA ARG A 20 2.98 15.46 -15.79
C ARG A 20 2.77 14.15 -16.55
N VAL A 21 2.54 13.04 -15.86
CA VAL A 21 2.19 11.78 -16.52
C VAL A 21 0.73 11.86 -16.97
N ARG A 22 0.51 12.02 -18.28
CA ARG A 22 -0.78 11.70 -18.92
C ARG A 22 -0.82 10.19 -19.15
N SER A 23 -1.90 9.55 -18.71
CA SER A 23 -2.24 8.20 -19.16
C SER A 23 -2.47 8.24 -20.67
N VAL A 24 -1.70 7.45 -21.43
CA VAL A 24 -1.89 7.27 -22.87
C VAL A 24 -2.46 5.88 -23.08
N HIS A 25 -3.73 5.81 -23.46
CA HIS A 25 -4.21 4.71 -24.30
C HIS A 25 -5.12 5.28 -25.39
N SER A 26 -4.68 5.15 -26.64
CA SER A 26 -5.46 5.43 -27.83
C SER A 26 -5.99 4.11 -28.39
N PRO A 27 -7.31 3.91 -28.56
CA PRO A 27 -7.79 2.81 -29.37
C PRO A 27 -7.47 3.10 -30.84
N GLY A 28 -6.84 2.13 -31.51
CA GLY A 28 -6.58 2.18 -32.96
C GLY A 28 -7.89 2.11 -33.76
N VAL A 29 -7.88 2.75 -34.93
CA VAL A 29 -9.00 2.95 -35.86
C VAL A 29 -9.54 1.63 -36.43
N ASP A 30 -10.86 1.64 -36.68
CA ASP A 30 -11.77 0.55 -37.03
C ASP A 30 -11.42 -0.31 -38.27
N THR A 31 -11.77 -1.59 -38.19
CA THR A 31 -12.12 -2.44 -39.35
C THR A 31 -13.45 -3.12 -39.03
N PRO A 32 -14.51 -3.00 -39.87
CA PRO A 32 -15.80 -3.58 -39.55
C PRO A 32 -15.86 -5.03 -40.03
N MET A 33 -15.77 -5.99 -39.11
CA MET A 33 -16.22 -7.37 -39.36
C MET A 33 -16.90 -7.96 -38.12
N ALA A 34 -18.18 -8.30 -38.31
CA ALA A 34 -19.05 -9.19 -37.54
C ALA A 34 -19.14 -8.99 -36.01
N ALA A 35 -20.37 -8.77 -35.53
CA ALA A 35 -20.75 -8.73 -34.12
C ALA A 35 -20.38 -10.02 -33.37
N THR A 36 -19.14 -10.07 -32.93
CA THR A 36 -18.66 -10.96 -31.88
C THR A 36 -18.70 -10.12 -30.62
N SER A 37 -19.31 -10.63 -29.54
CA SER A 37 -19.38 -9.93 -28.25
C SER A 37 -17.98 -9.40 -27.89
N SER A 38 -17.79 -8.09 -27.97
CA SER A 38 -16.50 -7.48 -27.66
C SER A 38 -16.28 -7.67 -26.16
N ALA A 39 -15.45 -8.65 -25.81
CA ALA A 39 -14.90 -8.72 -24.48
C ALA A 39 -14.22 -7.37 -24.23
N SER A 40 -14.77 -6.59 -23.30
CA SER A 40 -14.19 -5.29 -22.94
C SER A 40 -12.75 -5.50 -22.53
N ASN A 41 -11.82 -4.72 -23.11
CA ASN A 41 -10.42 -4.76 -22.70
C ASN A 41 -10.30 -4.64 -21.18
N PRO A 42 -9.38 -5.38 -20.54
CA PRO A 42 -9.20 -5.29 -19.10
C PRO A 42 -8.88 -3.85 -18.72
N LYS A 43 -9.69 -3.29 -17.82
CA LYS A 43 -9.51 -1.95 -17.29
C LYS A 43 -8.42 -2.01 -16.22
N TRP A 44 -7.49 -1.05 -16.27
CA TRP A 44 -6.44 -0.88 -15.26
C TRP A 44 -6.49 0.55 -14.75
N ALA A 45 -6.32 0.73 -13.44
CA ALA A 45 -6.17 2.03 -12.80
C ALA A 45 -4.96 1.99 -11.85
N GLN A 46 -4.23 3.09 -11.79
CA GLN A 46 -3.09 3.24 -10.89
C GLN A 46 -3.16 4.63 -10.24
N LYS A 47 -3.00 4.67 -8.93
CA LYS A 47 -3.04 5.89 -8.12
C LYS A 47 -1.98 5.84 -7.04
N THR A 48 -1.23 6.93 -6.89
CA THR A 48 -0.32 7.11 -5.74
C THR A 48 -1.09 7.77 -4.61
N ILE A 49 -1.04 7.15 -3.43
CA ILE A 49 -1.68 7.65 -2.21
C ILE A 49 -0.59 8.07 -1.24
N THR A 50 -0.67 9.28 -0.70
CA THR A 50 0.24 9.77 0.34
C THR A 50 -0.45 9.71 1.69
N LEU A 51 0.12 8.94 2.61
CA LEU A 51 -0.37 8.87 3.99
C LEU A 51 0.37 9.88 4.85
N SER A 52 -0.35 10.54 5.76
CA SER A 52 0.29 11.40 6.77
C SER A 52 1.24 10.59 7.65
N PRO A 53 2.40 11.15 8.06
CA PRO A 53 3.29 10.51 9.02
C PRO A 53 2.53 10.06 10.25
N GLN A 54 2.89 8.88 10.78
CA GLN A 54 2.36 8.37 12.04
C GLN A 54 3.51 8.28 13.04
N ARG A 55 3.15 8.16 14.32
CA ARG A 55 4.13 7.74 15.34
C ARG A 55 4.40 6.25 15.18
N ARG A 56 5.53 5.78 15.73
CA ARG A 56 5.84 4.36 15.89
C ARG A 56 4.67 3.53 16.39
N GLY A 57 4.47 2.37 15.79
CA GLY A 57 3.46 1.38 16.19
C GLY A 57 2.51 0.99 15.07
N CYS A 58 1.34 0.49 15.45
CA CYS A 58 0.42 -0.16 14.53
C CYS A 58 -0.81 0.74 14.22
N HIS A 59 -1.14 1.00 12.94
CA HIS A 59 -2.16 1.99 12.52
C HIS A 59 -3.19 1.47 11.51
N LEU A 60 -4.43 1.94 11.65
CA LEU A 60 -5.51 1.72 10.68
C LEU A 60 -5.40 2.74 9.53
N ILE A 61 -5.43 2.27 8.28
CA ILE A 61 -5.42 3.15 7.09
C ILE A 61 -6.49 2.84 6.04
N THR A 62 -7.34 1.81 6.19
CA THR A 62 -8.28 1.44 5.12
C THR A 62 -9.26 2.53 4.78
N SER A 63 -9.79 3.30 5.74
CA SER A 63 -10.63 4.46 5.39
C SER A 63 -9.87 5.55 4.64
N LYS A 64 -8.57 5.74 4.94
CA LYS A 64 -7.72 6.67 4.19
C LYS A 64 -7.55 6.17 2.76
N VAL A 65 -7.25 4.88 2.58
CA VAL A 65 -7.12 4.25 1.26
C VAL A 65 -8.44 4.30 0.48
N LEU A 66 -9.56 3.88 1.10
CA LEU A 66 -10.89 3.85 0.47
C LEU A 66 -11.37 5.26 0.10
N LYS A 67 -11.07 6.27 0.90
CA LYS A 67 -11.36 7.66 0.55
C LYS A 67 -10.64 8.06 -0.74
N GLU A 68 -9.40 7.62 -0.90
CA GLU A 68 -8.59 7.97 -2.07
C GLU A 68 -8.96 7.16 -3.31
N ILE A 69 -9.33 5.88 -3.19
CA ILE A 69 -9.61 5.02 -4.37
C ILE A 69 -11.09 4.81 -4.67
N GLY A 70 -12.00 5.34 -3.86
CA GLY A 70 -13.42 4.97 -3.89
C GLY A 70 -14.12 5.26 -5.21
N GLU A 71 -13.77 6.39 -5.85
CA GLU A 71 -14.31 6.77 -7.16
C GLU A 71 -13.87 5.78 -8.23
N GLU A 72 -12.56 5.52 -8.35
CA GLU A 72 -12.03 4.57 -9.32
C GLU A 72 -12.51 3.14 -9.05
N LEU A 73 -12.55 2.74 -7.78
CA LEU A 73 -12.98 1.40 -7.37
C LEU A 73 -14.40 1.09 -7.85
N SER A 74 -15.31 2.08 -7.81
CA SER A 74 -16.70 1.91 -8.24
C SER A 74 -16.85 1.49 -9.70
N GLU A 75 -15.83 1.72 -10.53
CA GLU A 75 -15.83 1.40 -11.95
C GLU A 75 -15.44 -0.07 -12.24
N PHE A 76 -15.03 -0.83 -11.22
CA PHE A 76 -14.59 -2.22 -11.35
C PHE A 76 -15.63 -3.22 -10.84
N LYS A 77 -16.23 -3.99 -11.76
CA LYS A 77 -17.17 -5.07 -11.39
C LYS A 77 -16.45 -6.29 -10.77
N LEU A 78 -15.28 -6.63 -11.28
CA LEU A 78 -14.45 -7.76 -10.85
C LEU A 78 -12.98 -7.41 -11.11
N GLY A 79 -12.08 -7.71 -10.17
CA GLY A 79 -10.66 -7.43 -10.36
C GLY A 79 -9.80 -7.69 -9.13
N LEU A 80 -8.59 -7.14 -9.13
CA LEU A 80 -7.65 -7.16 -8.01
C LEU A 80 -7.19 -5.73 -7.73
N ALA A 81 -7.22 -5.33 -6.46
CA ALA A 81 -6.55 -4.14 -5.96
C ALA A 81 -5.19 -4.56 -5.39
N HIS A 82 -4.11 -4.08 -6.00
CA HIS A 82 -2.76 -4.28 -5.49
C HIS A 82 -2.27 -2.99 -4.82
N LEU A 83 -1.98 -3.06 -3.53
CA LEU A 83 -1.44 -1.95 -2.76
C LEU A 83 0.03 -2.23 -2.46
N PHE A 84 0.92 -1.36 -2.94
CA PHE A 84 2.36 -1.45 -2.74
C PHE A 84 2.85 -0.23 -1.97
N LEU A 85 3.53 -0.47 -0.85
CA LEU A 85 4.14 0.54 0.00
C LEU A 85 5.57 0.82 -0.45
N GLN A 86 5.84 2.07 -0.80
CA GLN A 86 7.17 2.53 -1.18
C GLN A 86 7.99 2.94 0.05
N HIS A 87 8.24 1.97 0.94
CA HIS A 87 9.01 2.15 2.16
C HIS A 87 9.70 0.84 2.55
N THR A 88 10.87 0.92 3.17
CA THR A 88 11.70 -0.25 3.54
C THR A 88 11.62 -0.59 5.02
N SER A 89 11.33 0.39 5.86
CA SER A 89 11.13 0.28 7.31
C SER A 89 9.65 0.43 7.70
N ALA A 90 8.73 0.03 6.80
CA ALA A 90 7.31 -0.10 7.11
C ALA A 90 6.66 -1.14 6.20
N SER A 91 5.59 -1.79 6.69
CA SER A 91 4.92 -2.90 6.01
C SER A 91 3.41 -2.79 6.05
N LEU A 92 2.74 -3.31 5.02
CA LEU A 92 1.29 -3.46 4.94
C LEU A 92 0.89 -4.88 5.33
N THR A 93 -0.21 -5.03 6.07
CA THR A 93 -0.84 -6.35 6.30
C THR A 93 -2.35 -6.20 6.48
N ILE A 94 -3.07 -7.31 6.35
CA ILE A 94 -4.52 -7.42 6.56
C ILE A 94 -4.72 -8.32 7.76
N ASN A 95 -5.44 -7.82 8.76
CA ASN A 95 -5.72 -8.56 9.99
C ASN A 95 -7.14 -8.22 10.50
N GLU A 96 -7.53 -8.86 11.59
CA GLU A 96 -8.76 -8.55 12.32
C GLU A 96 -8.80 -7.09 12.80
N ASN A 97 -10.00 -6.50 12.73
CA ASN A 97 -10.27 -5.13 13.18
C ASN A 97 -11.59 -5.04 13.96
N TYR A 98 -11.93 -6.10 14.69
CA TYR A 98 -13.04 -6.07 15.64
C TYR A 98 -12.54 -5.66 17.02
N ASP A 99 -11.47 -6.32 17.46
CA ASP A 99 -10.82 -6.05 18.73
C ASP A 99 -9.61 -5.12 18.56
N ALA A 100 -9.52 -4.09 19.40
CA ALA A 100 -8.36 -3.20 19.43
C ALA A 100 -7.12 -3.90 20.00
N ASP A 101 -7.31 -4.93 20.83
CA ASP A 101 -6.23 -5.68 21.48
C ASP A 101 -5.37 -6.41 20.44
N VAL A 102 -5.94 -6.86 19.32
CA VAL A 102 -5.19 -7.47 18.20
C VAL A 102 -4.02 -6.58 17.76
N ARG A 103 -4.23 -5.26 17.78
CA ARG A 103 -3.22 -4.28 17.40
C ARG A 103 -2.13 -4.13 18.45
N GLU A 104 -2.53 -4.05 19.71
CA GLU A 104 -1.62 -3.90 20.85
C GLU A 104 -0.79 -5.16 21.06
N ASP A 105 -1.39 -6.33 20.90
CA ASP A 105 -0.73 -7.63 20.97
C ASP A 105 0.23 -7.84 19.79
N THR A 106 -0.16 -7.42 18.58
CA THR A 106 0.74 -7.46 17.42
C THR A 106 1.96 -6.59 17.67
N GLU A 107 1.77 -5.36 18.17
CA GLU A 107 2.87 -4.46 18.50
C GLU A 107 3.75 -5.03 19.63
N THR A 108 3.13 -5.58 20.67
CA THR A 108 3.82 -6.22 21.81
C THR A 108 4.67 -7.41 21.34
N PHE A 109 4.10 -8.27 20.49
CA PHE A 109 4.80 -9.40 19.90
C PHE A 109 6.01 -8.95 19.08
N LEU A 110 5.83 -7.98 18.18
CA LEU A 110 6.92 -7.46 17.34
C LEU A 110 8.05 -6.86 18.17
N ASN A 111 7.71 -6.18 19.26
CA ASN A 111 8.70 -5.59 20.17
C ASN A 111 9.47 -6.65 20.95
N ARG A 112 8.84 -7.80 21.22
CA ARG A 112 9.48 -8.93 21.88
C ARG A 112 10.40 -9.69 20.94
N VAL A 113 9.97 -9.95 19.71
CA VAL A 113 10.76 -10.75 18.74
C VAL A 113 11.85 -9.94 18.03
N VAL A 114 11.62 -8.65 17.84
CA VAL A 114 12.56 -7.70 17.24
C VAL A 114 12.73 -6.53 18.21
N PRO A 115 13.55 -6.71 19.26
CA PRO A 115 13.75 -5.68 20.28
C PRO A 115 14.39 -4.42 19.70
N GLU A 116 14.06 -3.28 20.28
CA GLU A 116 14.65 -1.97 19.97
C GLU A 116 15.56 -1.51 21.11
N GLY A 117 16.39 -0.49 20.84
CA GLY A 117 17.18 0.17 21.86
C GLY A 117 18.66 -0.21 21.88
N SER A 118 19.42 0.44 22.76
CA SER A 118 20.89 0.31 22.83
C SER A 118 21.37 -1.07 23.26
N SER A 119 20.52 -1.88 23.90
CA SER A 119 20.82 -3.26 24.28
C SER A 119 20.46 -4.27 23.19
N ALA A 120 19.80 -3.84 22.11
CA ALA A 120 19.41 -4.73 21.03
C ALA A 120 20.64 -5.14 20.19
N PRO A 121 20.74 -6.41 19.75
CA PRO A 121 21.96 -6.94 19.11
C PRO A 121 22.07 -6.58 17.62
N TRP A 122 21.61 -5.38 17.23
CA TRP A 122 21.58 -4.96 15.83
C TRP A 122 22.79 -4.13 15.44
N LYS A 123 23.32 -4.39 14.25
CA LYS A 123 24.48 -3.65 13.71
C LYS A 123 24.10 -2.40 12.92
N HIS A 124 22.91 -2.39 12.32
CA HIS A 124 22.44 -1.28 11.49
C HIS A 124 21.63 -0.31 12.35
N THR A 125 22.25 0.83 12.65
CA THR A 125 21.69 1.86 13.54
C THR A 125 21.96 3.26 13.02
N ILE A 126 22.05 3.41 11.70
CA ILE A 126 22.48 4.67 11.06
C ILE A 126 21.37 5.73 11.24
N GLU A 127 20.10 5.31 11.19
CA GLU A 127 18.95 6.18 11.35
C GLU A 127 18.43 6.25 12.80
N GLY A 128 18.92 5.40 13.70
CA GLY A 128 18.50 5.36 15.10
C GLY A 128 18.59 3.95 15.72
N PRO A 129 18.27 3.81 17.01
CA PRO A 129 18.21 2.50 17.69
C PRO A 129 17.01 1.63 17.24
N ASP A 130 16.09 2.18 16.45
CA ASP A 130 14.90 1.57 15.86
C ASP A 130 15.06 1.22 14.37
N ASP A 131 16.16 1.64 13.74
CA ASP A 131 16.47 1.47 12.30
C ASP A 131 16.38 0.00 11.81
N MET A 132 17.33 -0.86 12.22
CA MET A 132 17.26 -2.30 11.87
C MET A 132 15.97 -2.98 12.35
N PRO A 133 15.47 -2.74 13.58
CA PRO A 133 14.18 -3.27 14.00
C PRO A 133 13.05 -3.00 13.02
N ALA A 134 12.91 -1.76 12.54
CA ALA A 134 11.86 -1.39 11.60
C ALA A 134 12.00 -2.13 10.27
N HIS A 135 13.23 -2.32 9.76
CA HIS A 135 13.50 -3.14 8.57
C HIS A 135 13.13 -4.62 8.74
N ILE A 136 13.44 -5.23 9.89
CA ILE A 136 13.10 -6.64 10.15
C ILE A 136 11.58 -6.79 10.26
N LYS A 137 10.93 -5.94 11.06
CA LYS A 137 9.45 -5.95 11.22
C LYS A 137 8.75 -5.75 9.88
N SER A 138 9.26 -4.82 9.06
CA SER A 138 8.80 -4.60 7.69
C SER A 138 8.90 -5.87 6.83
N SER A 139 10.02 -6.58 6.91
CA SER A 139 10.26 -7.81 6.15
C SER A 139 9.37 -8.98 6.59
N MET A 140 8.89 -9.00 7.84
CA MET A 140 8.01 -10.05 8.36
C MET A 140 6.61 -10.02 7.72
N PHE A 141 6.08 -8.83 7.40
CA PHE A 141 4.75 -8.68 6.81
C PHE A 141 4.79 -8.36 5.31
N GLY A 142 5.87 -7.70 4.85
CA GLY A 142 6.05 -7.29 3.47
C GLY A 142 5.44 -5.92 3.15
N CYS A 143 5.80 -5.39 1.99
CA CYS A 143 5.40 -4.06 1.55
C CYS A 143 4.13 -4.06 0.68
N ALA A 144 3.45 -5.19 0.51
CA ALA A 144 2.33 -5.26 -0.42
C ALA A 144 1.18 -6.17 0.05
N VAL A 145 -0.03 -5.79 -0.31
CA VAL A 145 -1.24 -6.61 -0.17
C VAL A 145 -2.04 -6.61 -1.47
N THR A 146 -2.64 -7.75 -1.81
CA THR A 146 -3.50 -7.88 -2.98
C THR A 146 -4.89 -8.31 -2.52
N ILE A 147 -5.91 -7.52 -2.87
CA ILE A 147 -7.28 -7.66 -2.38
C ILE A 147 -8.22 -7.86 -3.56
N PRO A 148 -9.11 -8.87 -3.55
CA PRO A 148 -10.11 -9.03 -4.60
C PRO A 148 -11.09 -7.84 -4.65
N ILE A 149 -11.54 -7.49 -5.85
CA ILE A 149 -12.58 -6.48 -6.07
C ILE A 149 -13.85 -7.18 -6.55
N THR A 150 -15.00 -6.83 -5.98
CA THR A 150 -16.31 -7.31 -6.43
C THR A 150 -17.33 -6.19 -6.33
N ASN A 151 -18.04 -5.91 -7.43
CA ASN A 151 -19.09 -4.89 -7.54
C ASN A 151 -18.68 -3.52 -6.97
N GLY A 152 -17.50 -3.05 -7.36
CA GLY A 152 -16.98 -1.75 -6.96
C GLY A 152 -16.52 -1.65 -5.52
N LYS A 153 -16.24 -2.79 -4.86
CA LYS A 153 -15.82 -2.85 -3.46
C LYS A 153 -14.64 -3.79 -3.28
N LEU A 154 -13.78 -3.47 -2.31
CA LEU A 154 -12.79 -4.41 -1.79
C LEU A 154 -13.52 -5.57 -1.12
N ASN A 155 -13.32 -6.77 -1.65
CA ASN A 155 -13.96 -8.01 -1.19
C ASN A 155 -13.03 -8.69 -0.18
N MET A 156 -13.12 -8.22 1.07
CA MET A 156 -12.41 -8.78 2.21
C MET A 156 -13.41 -9.46 3.15
N GLY A 157 -12.93 -10.36 4.00
CA GLY A 157 -13.75 -11.01 5.03
C GLY A 157 -14.34 -10.01 6.03
N THR A 158 -15.40 -10.41 6.73
CA THR A 158 -16.11 -9.57 7.71
C THR A 158 -15.18 -8.89 8.72
N TRP A 159 -14.22 -9.65 9.25
CA TRP A 159 -13.26 -9.15 10.24
C TRP A 159 -12.10 -8.35 9.65
N GLN A 160 -11.91 -8.44 8.33
CA GLN A 160 -10.91 -7.68 7.56
C GLN A 160 -11.50 -6.35 7.03
N LEU A 161 -12.83 -6.26 6.91
CA LEU A 161 -13.59 -5.07 6.50
C LEU A 161 -14.61 -4.70 7.58
N SER A 162 -14.22 -3.92 8.60
CA SER A 162 -15.24 -3.31 9.47
C SER A 162 -15.96 -2.17 8.74
N GLN A 163 -17.00 -2.53 7.99
CA GLN A 163 -18.12 -1.63 7.63
C GLN A 163 -19.38 -2.11 8.37
N HIS A 164 -19.46 -1.88 9.68
CA HIS A 164 -20.73 -1.87 10.40
C HIS A 164 -20.90 -0.49 11.04
N LYS A 165 -22.14 0.03 11.08
CA LYS A 165 -22.52 1.43 11.42
C LYS A 165 -22.13 1.92 12.84
N SER A 166 -21.30 1.19 13.55
CA SER A 166 -20.71 1.57 14.85
C SER A 166 -19.24 1.14 14.99
N ALA A 167 -18.63 0.58 13.94
CA ALA A 167 -17.28 0.01 13.96
C ALA A 167 -16.35 0.81 13.03
N LYS A 168 -15.15 1.09 13.54
CA LYS A 168 -14.13 1.92 12.91
C LYS A 168 -13.53 1.21 11.67
N PRO A 169 -13.17 1.96 10.63
CA PRO A 169 -12.67 1.43 9.35
C PRO A 169 -11.33 0.69 9.44
N SER A 170 -11.12 -0.27 8.51
CA SER A 170 -10.12 -1.35 8.53
C SER A 170 -8.64 -0.99 8.26
N GLN A 171 -7.80 -2.01 8.08
CA GLN A 171 -6.36 -2.07 8.26
C GLN A 171 -5.52 -2.01 6.96
N ALA A 172 -4.47 -1.20 7.00
CA ALA A 172 -3.19 -1.56 6.40
C ALA A 172 -2.12 -0.86 7.24
N TRP A 173 -1.15 -1.64 7.69
CA TRP A 173 -0.27 -1.19 8.76
C TRP A 173 0.82 -0.28 8.19
N ARG A 174 1.33 0.60 9.03
CA ARG A 174 2.63 1.22 8.87
C ARG A 174 3.29 0.95 10.20
N ILE A 175 4.28 0.07 10.22
CA ILE A 175 5.12 -0.15 11.40
C ILE A 175 6.38 0.64 11.10
N ASP A 176 6.46 1.87 11.57
CA ASP A 176 7.76 2.56 11.76
C ASP A 176 8.28 2.24 13.16
#